data_AF-A0A6G3MJB1-F1
#
_entry.id   AF-A0A6G3MJB1-F1
#
_cell.length_a   1.000
_cell.length_b   1.000
_cell.length_c   1.000
_cell.angle_alpha   90.00
_cell.angle_beta   90.00
_cell.angle_gamma   90.00
#
_symmetry.space_group_name_H-M   'P 1'
#
loop_
_entity.id
_entity.type
_entity.pdbx_description
1 polymer ?
#
loop_
_entity_poly.entity_id
_entity_poly.type
_entity_poly.pdbx_seq_one_letter_code
_entity_poly.pdbx_strand_id
1 'polypeptide(L)'
;MDALFNDRDKCQQFEEGIFRFVNAHLGPMNRTVTDVTSSFTDGVNLILLCGTLGNFYIPVNSYSIKPLSRSEMETNIRYAFEILRDLGVNTTFFDVTDILNGNKKAILKLLYSIFKRYK
;
A
#
# COMPACT_ATOMS: atom_id res chain seq x y z
N MET A 1 -10.28 -11.68 -11.13
CA MET A 1 -9.01 -11.27 -10.49
C MET A 1 -7.92 -12.30 -10.78
N ASP A 2 -8.11 -13.60 -10.51
CA ASP A 2 -7.08 -14.61 -10.80
C ASP A 2 -6.78 -14.79 -12.29
N ALA A 3 -7.77 -14.60 -13.17
CA ALA A 3 -7.55 -14.58 -14.63
C ALA A 3 -6.67 -13.39 -15.10
N LEU A 4 -6.61 -12.29 -14.34
CA LEU A 4 -5.80 -11.11 -14.69
C LEU A 4 -4.30 -11.35 -14.48
N PHE A 5 -3.95 -12.19 -13.49
CA PHE A 5 -2.57 -12.57 -13.21
C PHE A 5 -2.05 -13.68 -14.13
N ASN A 6 -2.93 -14.36 -14.88
CA ASN A 6 -2.55 -15.38 -15.87
C ASN A 6 -2.24 -14.81 -17.25
N ASP A 7 -2.63 -13.56 -17.53
CA ASP A 7 -2.42 -12.88 -18.80
C ASP A 7 -1.31 -11.83 -18.62
N ARG A 8 -0.14 -12.09 -19.22
CA ARG A 8 1.10 -11.30 -18.98
C ARG A 8 0.93 -9.82 -19.32
N ASP A 9 0.33 -9.52 -20.47
CA ASP A 9 0.16 -8.16 -20.95
C ASP A 9 -0.83 -7.36 -20.10
N LYS A 10 -1.94 -7.98 -19.69
CA LYS A 10 -2.92 -7.33 -18.79
C LYS A 10 -2.35 -7.10 -17.39
N CYS A 11 -1.52 -8.03 -16.90
CA CYS A 11 -0.86 -7.88 -15.61
C CYS A 11 0.14 -6.71 -15.65
N GLN A 12 0.88 -6.53 -16.73
CA GLN A 12 1.82 -5.42 -16.88
C GLN A 12 1.11 -4.06 -16.92
N GLN A 13 0.08 -3.90 -17.74
CA GLN A 13 -0.70 -2.65 -17.81
C GLN A 13 -1.35 -2.31 -16.47
N PHE A 14 -1.84 -3.33 -15.76
CA PHE A 14 -2.40 -3.19 -14.43
C PHE A 14 -1.35 -2.68 -13.42
N GLU A 15 -0.16 -3.30 -13.40
CA GLU A 15 0.94 -2.87 -12.54
C GLU A 15 1.34 -1.42 -12.84
N GLU A 16 1.50 -1.06 -14.11
CA GLU A 16 1.81 0.32 -14.52
C GLU A 16 0.77 1.33 -14.03
N GLY A 17 -0.53 0.98 -14.10
CA GLY A 17 -1.61 1.81 -13.57
C GLY A 17 -1.51 2.03 -12.06
N ILE A 18 -1.18 0.97 -11.31
CA ILE A 18 -0.97 1.05 -9.86
C ILE A 18 0.26 1.89 -9.53
N PHE A 19 1.39 1.69 -10.23
CA PHE A 19 2.59 2.49 -10.02
C PHE A 19 2.35 3.98 -10.29
N ARG A 20 1.64 4.32 -11.37
CA ARG A 20 1.28 5.71 -11.68
C ARG A 20 0.40 6.31 -10.58
N PHE A 21 -0.61 5.57 -10.13
CA PHE A 21 -1.48 6.01 -9.04
C PHE A 21 -0.70 6.27 -7.76
N VAL A 22 0.12 5.31 -7.31
CA VAL A 22 0.92 5.43 -6.09
C VAL A 22 1.90 6.61 -6.19
N ASN A 23 2.64 6.73 -7.30
CA ASN A 23 3.62 7.80 -7.47
C ASN A 23 2.99 9.18 -7.63
N ALA A 24 1.77 9.28 -8.16
CA ALA A 24 1.05 10.55 -8.20
C ALA A 24 0.72 11.07 -6.79
N HIS A 25 0.45 10.17 -5.84
CA HIS A 25 0.12 10.52 -4.46
C HIS A 25 1.35 10.70 -3.57
N LEU A 26 2.37 9.85 -3.74
CA LEU A 26 3.59 9.87 -2.93
C LEU A 26 4.66 10.82 -3.47
N GLY A 27 4.60 11.21 -4.75
CA GLY A 27 5.53 12.14 -5.39
C GLY A 27 5.66 13.48 -4.66
N PRO A 28 4.55 14.15 -4.27
CA PRO A 28 4.58 15.37 -3.46
C PRO A 28 5.29 15.22 -2.10
N MET A 29 5.44 13.98 -1.59
CA MET A 29 6.17 13.66 -0.37
C MET A 29 7.66 13.32 -0.61
N ASN A 30 8.18 13.61 -1.82
CA ASN A 30 9.52 13.23 -2.28
C ASN A 30 9.78 11.72 -2.23
N ARG A 31 8.74 10.92 -2.51
CA ARG A 31 8.84 9.46 -2.55
C ARG A 31 8.50 8.93 -3.94
N THR A 32 9.36 8.06 -4.44
CA THR A 32 9.18 7.36 -5.72
C THR A 32 9.21 5.87 -5.47
N VAL A 33 8.12 5.19 -5.78
CA VAL A 33 7.95 3.75 -5.73
C VAL A 33 8.35 3.16 -7.08
N THR A 34 9.44 2.41 -7.09
CA THR A 34 9.96 1.68 -8.26
C THR A 34 9.66 0.18 -8.20
N ASP A 35 9.45 -0.35 -6.99
CA ASP A 35 9.07 -1.73 -6.74
C ASP A 35 8.09 -1.80 -5.57
N VAL A 36 6.87 -2.27 -5.83
CA VAL A 36 5.82 -2.41 -4.80
C VAL A 36 6.17 -3.43 -3.73
N THR A 37 6.98 -4.45 -4.04
CA THR A 37 7.27 -5.53 -3.08
C THR A 37 8.17 -5.07 -1.96
N SER A 38 9.19 -4.28 -2.26
CA SER A 38 10.06 -3.66 -1.25
C SER A 38 9.48 -2.37 -0.66
N SER A 39 8.72 -1.59 -1.43
CA SER A 39 8.30 -0.25 -1.00
C SER A 39 7.15 -0.24 0.01
N PHE A 40 6.44 -1.34 0.22
CA PHE A 40 5.26 -1.36 1.11
C PHE A 40 5.37 -2.33 2.29
N THR A 41 6.44 -3.13 2.37
CA THR A 41 6.67 -4.13 3.43
C THR A 41 6.92 -3.51 4.80
N ASP A 42 7.41 -2.27 4.85
CA ASP A 42 7.70 -1.55 6.10
C ASP A 42 6.48 -0.78 6.65
N GLY A 43 5.39 -0.76 5.88
CA GLY A 43 4.15 -0.05 6.17
C GLY A 43 4.20 1.48 6.05
N VAL A 44 5.38 2.10 5.93
CA VAL A 44 5.51 3.56 5.94
C VAL A 44 4.85 4.18 4.73
N ASN A 45 5.12 3.64 3.53
CA ASN A 45 4.50 4.17 2.31
C ASN A 45 3.00 3.87 2.24
N LEU A 46 2.50 2.80 2.89
CA LEU A 46 1.06 2.56 3.02
C LEU A 46 0.40 3.64 3.87
N ILE A 47 0.97 3.95 5.04
CA ILE A 47 0.46 5.00 5.94
C ILE A 47 0.43 6.35 5.23
N LEU A 48 1.53 6.73 4.58
CA LEU A 48 1.63 7.99 3.85
C LEU A 48 0.61 8.07 2.71
N LEU A 49 0.44 6.98 1.96
CA LEU A 49 -0.58 6.90 0.92
C LEU A 49 -1.98 7.11 1.52
N CYS A 50 -2.29 6.52 2.67
CA CYS A 50 -3.57 6.76 3.35
C CYS A 50 -3.78 8.23 3.71
N GLY A 51 -2.76 8.91 4.25
CA GLY A 51 -2.83 10.34 4.56
C GLY A 51 -3.10 11.20 3.33
N THR A 52 -2.46 10.90 2.19
CA THR A 52 -2.71 11.61 0.94
C THR A 52 -4.14 11.42 0.42
N LEU A 53 -4.67 10.20 0.52
CA LEU A 53 -5.99 9.84 0.01
C LEU A 53 -7.11 10.37 0.90
N GLY A 54 -6.87 10.42 2.21
CA GLY A 54 -7.80 11.01 3.16
C GLY A 54 -7.71 12.53 3.27
N ASN A 55 -6.75 13.17 2.59
CA ASN A 55 -6.46 14.59 2.69
C ASN A 55 -6.25 15.05 4.15
N PHE A 56 -5.52 14.26 4.94
CA PHE A 56 -5.16 14.59 6.31
C PHE A 56 -3.69 14.28 6.61
N TYR A 57 -3.18 14.94 7.64
CA TYR A 57 -1.83 14.71 8.12
C TYR A 57 -1.82 13.60 9.18
N ILE A 58 -0.89 12.66 9.03
CA ILE A 58 -0.63 11.62 10.03
C ILE A 58 0.55 12.06 10.88
N PRO A 59 0.37 12.27 12.19
CA PRO A 59 1.46 12.63 13.08
C PRO A 59 2.61 11.62 13.01
N VAL A 60 3.83 12.13 12.92
CA VAL A 60 5.06 11.31 12.82
C VAL A 60 5.32 10.41 14.03
N ASN A 61 4.67 10.68 15.16
CA ASN A 61 4.74 9.86 16.37
C ASN A 61 3.68 8.74 16.40
N SER A 62 2.78 8.67 15.41
CA SER A 62 1.77 7.61 15.32
C SER A 62 2.29 6.32 14.69
N TYR A 63 3.49 6.34 14.09
CA TYR A 63 4.07 5.19 13.41
C TYR A 63 5.60 5.26 13.39
N SER A 64 6.26 4.13 13.15
CA SER A 64 7.72 4.08 13.03
C SER A 64 8.14 4.55 11.65
N ILE A 65 8.70 5.76 11.54
CA ILE A 65 9.17 6.35 10.27
C ILE A 65 10.33 5.56 9.64
N LYS A 66 11.15 4.94 10.49
CA LYS A 66 12.28 4.08 10.12
C LYS A 66 12.19 2.79 10.94
N PRO A 67 11.29 1.86 10.59
CA PRO A 67 11.13 0.64 11.35
C PRO A 67 12.41 -0.19 11.21
N LEU A 68 13.01 -0.56 12.34
CA LEU A 68 14.25 -1.34 12.42
C LEU A 68 13.96 -2.82 12.72
N SER A 69 12.79 -3.09 13.28
CA SER A 69 12.34 -4.43 13.61
C SER A 69 11.10 -4.82 12.82
N ARG A 70 10.96 -6.13 12.60
CA ARG A 70 9.78 -6.72 11.95
C ARG A 70 8.48 -6.40 12.70
N SER A 71 8.55 -6.26 14.02
CA SER A 71 7.41 -5.86 14.88
C SER A 71 6.94 -4.43 14.59
N GLU A 72 7.88 -3.49 14.40
CA GLU A 72 7.54 -2.11 14.02
C GLU A 72 6.92 -2.05 12.62
N MET A 73 7.45 -2.81 11.67
CA MET A 73 6.88 -2.91 10.32
C MET A 73 5.44 -3.47 10.37
N GLU A 74 5.22 -4.54 11.15
CA GLU A 74 3.89 -5.12 11.35
C GLU A 74 2.92 -4.11 11.97
N THR A 75 3.37 -3.37 12.98
CA THR A 75 2.59 -2.32 13.65
C THR A 75 2.19 -1.22 12.66
N ASN A 76 3.12 -0.77 11.81
CA ASN A 76 2.84 0.21 10.76
C ASN A 76 1.79 -0.31 9.76
N ILE A 77 1.90 -1.56 9.31
CA ILE A 77 0.93 -2.14 8.36
C ILE A 77 -0.46 -2.25 9.01
N ARG A 78 -0.53 -2.69 10.27
CA ARG A 78 -1.79 -2.76 11.03
C ARG A 78 -2.44 -1.38 11.16
N TYR A 79 -1.65 -0.37 11.48
CA TYR A 79 -2.12 1.01 11.56
C TYR A 79 -2.63 1.52 10.20
N ALA A 80 -1.90 1.26 9.11
CA ALA A 80 -2.40 1.59 7.77
C ALA A 80 -3.74 0.90 7.47
N PHE A 81 -3.92 -0.36 7.89
CA PHE A 81 -5.17 -1.10 7.67
C PHE A 81 -6.33 -0.50 8.46
N GLU A 82 -6.10 0.01 9.67
CA GLU A 82 -7.10 0.76 10.44
C GLU A 82 -7.57 1.98 9.66
N ILE A 83 -6.63 2.81 9.22
CA ILE A 83 -6.94 4.01 8.44
C ILE A 83 -7.69 3.66 7.15
N LEU A 84 -7.26 2.62 6.43
CA LEU A 84 -7.92 2.17 5.22
C LEU A 84 -9.38 1.76 5.46
N ARG A 85 -9.68 1.12 6.59
CA ARG A 85 -11.06 0.78 6.96
C ARG A 85 -11.90 2.03 7.21
N ASP A 86 -11.35 3.02 7.91
CA ASP A 86 -12.02 4.30 8.16
C ASP A 86 -12.28 5.07 6.85
N LEU A 87 -11.39 4.91 5.87
CA LEU A 87 -11.54 5.43 4.51
C LEU A 87 -12.50 4.61 3.63
N GLY A 88 -13.06 3.52 4.15
CA GLY A 88 -14.02 2.65 3.46
C GLY A 88 -13.40 1.62 2.51
N VAL A 89 -12.09 1.34 2.63
CA VAL A 89 -11.42 0.24 1.94
C VAL A 89 -11.50 -1.00 2.81
N ASN A 90 -12.10 -2.07 2.27
CA ASN A 90 -12.21 -3.33 3.02
C ASN A 90 -10.85 -4.05 3.08
N THR A 91 -10.28 -4.13 4.29
CA THR A 91 -9.01 -4.82 4.54
C THR A 91 -9.15 -6.24 5.11
N THR A 92 -10.36 -6.78 5.32
CA THR A 92 -10.55 -8.07 6.04
C THR A 92 -9.99 -9.29 5.31
N PHE A 93 -9.76 -9.17 4.00
CA PHE A 93 -9.25 -10.25 3.17
C PHE A 93 -7.71 -10.23 2.98
N PHE A 94 -7.02 -9.32 3.65
CA PHE A 94 -5.56 -9.19 3.55
C PHE A 94 -4.91 -9.59 4.85
N ASP A 95 -3.92 -10.49 4.76
CA ASP A 95 -3.05 -10.80 5.88
C ASP A 95 -1.90 -9.79 5.94
N VAL A 96 -1.68 -9.23 7.13
CA VAL A 96 -0.53 -8.36 7.41
C VAL A 96 0.78 -9.08 7.11
N THR A 97 0.84 -10.39 7.41
CA THR A 97 2.02 -11.23 7.21
C THR A 97 2.40 -11.33 5.73
N ASP A 98 1.42 -11.39 4.83
CA ASP A 98 1.65 -11.39 3.39
C ASP A 98 2.30 -10.10 2.91
N ILE A 99 1.82 -8.95 3.41
CA ILE A 99 2.40 -7.64 3.08
C ILE A 99 3.82 -7.54 3.63
N LEU A 100 4.02 -7.94 4.88
CA LEU A 100 5.31 -7.94 5.57
C LEU A 100 6.36 -8.83 4.88
N ASN A 101 5.91 -9.94 4.27
CA ASN A 101 6.76 -10.85 3.50
C ASN A 101 7.03 -10.40 2.06
N GLY A 102 6.45 -9.28 1.62
CA GLY A 102 6.62 -8.80 0.25
C GLY A 102 5.83 -9.62 -0.77
N ASN A 103 4.73 -10.26 -0.38
CA ASN A 103 3.90 -11.03 -1.29
C ASN A 103 3.31 -10.10 -2.37
N LYS A 104 3.90 -10.11 -3.57
CA LYS A 104 3.54 -9.22 -4.69
C LYS A 104 2.05 -9.26 -4.99
N LYS A 105 1.43 -10.45 -5.02
CA LYS A 105 0.02 -10.61 -5.34
C LYS A 105 -0.87 -9.99 -4.27
N ALA A 106 -0.54 -10.16 -2.99
CA ALA A 106 -1.29 -9.56 -1.89
C ALA A 106 -1.18 -8.02 -1.92
N ILE A 107 0.04 -7.49 -2.07
CA ILE A 107 0.31 -6.04 -2.14
C ILE A 107 -0.45 -5.42 -3.33
N LEU A 108 -0.36 -6.01 -4.52
CA LEU A 108 -1.06 -5.51 -5.70
C LEU A 108 -2.59 -5.54 -5.54
N LYS A 109 -3.15 -6.60 -4.94
CA LYS A 109 -4.59 -6.67 -4.66
C LYS A 109 -5.03 -5.60 -3.65
N LEU A 110 -4.21 -5.32 -2.65
CA LEU A 110 -4.47 -4.26 -1.67
C LEU A 110 -4.45 -2.90 -2.35
N LEU A 111 -3.36 -2.56 -3.05
CA LEU A 111 -3.23 -1.30 -3.77
C LEU A 111 -4.33 -1.10 -4.81
N TYR A 112 -4.78 -2.17 -5.47
CA TYR A 112 -5.92 -2.10 -6.38
C TYR A 112 -7.25 -1.82 -5.67
N SER A 113 -7.44 -2.39 -4.47
CA SER A 113 -8.64 -2.11 -3.68
C SER A 113 -8.71 -0.64 -3.26
N ILE A 114 -7.54 -0.06 -2.95
CA ILE A 114 -7.37 1.37 -2.70
C ILE A 114 -7.65 2.17 -4.00
N PHE A 115 -6.97 1.83 -5.09
CA PHE A 115 -7.16 2.48 -6.39
C PHE A 115 -8.63 2.50 -6.83
N LYS A 116 -9.34 1.37 -6.71
CA LYS A 116 -10.76 1.26 -7.08
C LYS A 116 -11.67 2.20 -6.28
N ARG A 117 -11.31 2.49 -5.02
CA ARG A 117 -12.08 3.38 -4.14
C ARG A 117 -11.91 4.87 -4.48
N TYR A 118 -10.75 5.22 -5.03
CA TYR A 118 -10.29 6.60 -5.27
C TYR A 118 -10.08 6.94 -6.75
N LYS A 119 -10.54 6.09 -7.67
CA LYS A 119 -10.52 6.33 -9.11
C LYS A 119 -11.57 7.34 -9.52
#